data_AF-A0A849K3S3-F1
#
_entry.id   AF-A0A849K3S3-F1
#
_cell.length_a   1.000
_cell.length_b   1.000
_cell.length_c   1.000
_cell.angle_alpha   90.00
_cell.angle_beta   90.00
_cell.angle_gamma   90.00
#
_symmetry.space_group_name_H-M   'P 1'
#
loop_
_entity.id
_entity.type
_entity.pdbx_description
1 polymer ?
#
loop_
_entity_poly.entity_id
_entity_poly.type
_entity_poly.pdbx_seq_one_letter_code
_entity_poly.pdbx_strand_id
1 'polypeptide(L)'
;MLRELVGSGGDSVYAQLRRRQEYGKPVTIGSDVWIGGGAIILPGVQVGDRAVIGAGSVVSRDIPAGVLAAGNPCRVIRALD
;
A
#
# COMPACT_ATOMS: atom_id res chain seq x y z
N MET A 1 -11.75 -7.57 31.03
CA MET A 1 -12.62 -8.75 31.02
C MET A 1 -12.41 -9.58 29.74
N LEU A 2 -11.16 -9.94 29.43
CA LEU A 2 -10.76 -10.91 28.37
C LEU A 2 -9.32 -11.42 28.63
N ARG A 3 -8.85 -11.32 29.89
CA ARG A 3 -7.47 -11.69 30.27
C ARG A 3 -7.36 -13.08 30.90
N GLU A 4 -8.48 -13.77 31.16
CA GLU A 4 -8.48 -15.03 31.92
C GLU A 4 -8.61 -16.30 31.06
N LEU A 5 -8.78 -16.18 29.73
CA LEU A 5 -8.96 -17.35 28.86
C LEU A 5 -7.71 -17.78 28.09
N VAL A 6 -6.60 -17.06 28.18
CA VAL A 6 -5.38 -17.39 27.45
C VAL A 6 -4.23 -17.40 28.43
N GLY A 7 -3.81 -18.61 28.82
CA GLY A 7 -2.57 -18.83 29.55
C GLY A 7 -1.35 -18.28 28.79
N SER A 8 -0.16 -18.49 29.32
CA SER A 8 1.14 -17.93 28.91
C SER A 8 1.64 -18.23 27.47
N GLY A 9 0.75 -18.46 26.50
CA GLY A 9 1.02 -18.68 25.08
C GLY A 9 0.36 -17.65 24.14
N GLY A 10 0.15 -16.41 24.59
CA GLY A 10 -0.58 -15.37 23.84
C GLY A 10 -0.02 -15.08 22.44
N ASP A 11 1.29 -15.14 22.24
CA ASP A 11 1.92 -14.68 20.99
C ASP A 11 1.65 -15.59 19.79
N SER A 12 1.55 -16.91 19.99
CA SER A 12 1.39 -17.86 18.88
C SER A 12 -0.05 -17.93 18.37
N VAL A 13 -1.05 -17.77 19.25
CA VAL A 13 -2.47 -17.80 18.87
C VAL A 13 -2.85 -16.55 18.06
N TYR A 14 -2.39 -15.35 18.46
CA TYR A 14 -2.63 -14.14 17.67
C TYR A 14 -1.93 -14.20 16.30
N ALA A 15 -0.71 -14.73 16.23
CA ALA A 15 -0.01 -14.91 14.96
C ALA A 15 -0.70 -15.93 14.03
N GLN A 16 -1.31 -16.99 14.58
CA GLN A 16 -2.06 -17.99 13.82
C GLN A 16 -3.40 -17.45 13.28
N LEU A 17 -4.10 -16.62 14.03
CA LEU A 17 -5.34 -15.97 13.58
C LEU A 17 -5.08 -15.01 12.42
N ARG A 18 -3.99 -14.23 12.48
CA ARG A 18 -3.56 -13.33 11.38
C ARG A 18 -3.38 -14.10 10.07
N ARG A 19 -2.67 -15.23 10.09
CA ARG A 19 -2.45 -16.06 8.90
C ARG A 19 -3.70 -16.71 8.31
N ARG A 20 -4.78 -16.84 9.10
CA ARG A 20 -6.06 -17.41 8.64
C ARG A 20 -7.10 -16.36 8.25
N GLN A 21 -6.94 -15.11 8.68
CA GLN A 21 -7.97 -14.07 8.56
C GLN A 21 -7.50 -12.77 7.87
N GLU A 22 -6.20 -12.55 7.71
CA GLU A 22 -5.65 -11.45 6.91
C GLU A 22 -5.67 -11.82 5.42
N TYR A 23 -6.17 -10.90 4.59
CA TYR A 23 -6.11 -11.00 3.14
C TYR A 23 -5.28 -9.84 2.59
N GLY A 24 -4.47 -10.12 1.56
CA GLY A 24 -3.68 -9.13 0.85
C GLY A 24 -3.97 -9.19 -0.65
N LYS A 25 -3.83 -8.06 -1.33
CA LYS A 25 -3.81 -7.99 -2.79
C LYS A 25 -2.42 -7.55 -3.25
N PRO A 26 -1.85 -8.16 -4.30
CA PRO A 26 -0.53 -7.79 -4.79
C PRO A 26 -0.52 -6.32 -5.22
N VAL A 27 0.65 -5.67 -5.08
CA VAL A 27 0.93 -4.36 -5.64
C VAL A 27 1.87 -4.56 -6.82
N THR A 28 1.58 -3.92 -7.95
CA THR A 28 2.45 -3.94 -9.13
C THR A 28 3.03 -2.56 -9.34
N ILE A 29 4.36 -2.47 -9.49
CA ILE A 29 5.07 -1.24 -9.83
C ILE A 29 5.75 -1.48 -11.17
N GLY A 30 5.45 -0.62 -12.15
CA GLY A 30 6.04 -0.64 -13.48
C GLY A 30 7.52 -0.25 -13.50
N SER A 31 8.06 -0.14 -14.71
CA SER A 31 9.45 0.26 -14.97
C SER A 31 9.64 1.77 -14.84
N ASP A 32 10.82 2.21 -14.40
CA ASP A 32 11.20 3.64 -14.28
C ASP A 32 10.25 4.50 -13.42
N VAL A 33 9.61 3.91 -12.42
CA VAL A 33 8.73 4.62 -11.48
C VAL A 33 9.54 5.33 -10.39
N TRP A 34 9.22 6.60 -10.11
CA TRP A 34 9.75 7.31 -8.94
C TRP A 34 8.71 7.36 -7.82
N ILE A 35 9.03 6.75 -6.68
CA ILE A 35 8.21 6.83 -5.45
C ILE A 35 8.85 7.83 -4.47
N GLY A 36 8.15 8.92 -4.20
CA GLY A 36 8.55 9.93 -3.22
C GLY A 36 8.56 9.37 -1.80
N GLY A 37 9.48 9.88 -0.97
CA GLY A 37 9.64 9.43 0.42
C GLY A 37 8.34 9.50 1.23
N GLY A 38 8.09 8.47 2.03
CA GLY A 38 6.89 8.39 2.88
C GLY A 38 5.57 8.16 2.12
N ALA A 39 5.59 7.88 0.81
CA ALA A 39 4.40 7.44 0.11
C ALA A 39 3.93 6.06 0.61
N ILE A 40 2.61 5.89 0.67
CA ILE A 40 1.92 4.66 1.09
C ILE A 40 1.14 4.14 -0.12
N ILE A 41 1.42 2.91 -0.55
CA ILE A 41 0.72 2.24 -1.65
C ILE A 41 -0.18 1.14 -1.07
N LEU A 42 -1.49 1.24 -1.28
CA LEU A 42 -2.45 0.30 -0.72
C LEU A 42 -2.48 -1.03 -1.51
N PRO A 43 -2.88 -2.14 -0.86
CA PRO A 43 -2.98 -3.45 -1.52
C PRO A 43 -3.87 -3.41 -2.78
N GLY A 44 -3.42 -4.08 -3.84
CA GLY A 44 -4.17 -4.20 -5.10
C GLY A 44 -3.94 -3.10 -6.11
N VAL A 45 -3.12 -2.10 -5.79
CA VAL A 45 -2.80 -0.98 -6.68
C VAL A 45 -1.77 -1.40 -7.74
N GLN A 46 -1.99 -0.92 -8.96
CA GLN A 46 -1.02 -0.92 -10.06
C GLN A 46 -0.51 0.49 -10.33
N VAL A 47 0.81 0.67 -10.34
CA VAL A 47 1.48 1.91 -10.73
C VAL A 47 2.14 1.70 -12.09
N GLY A 48 1.66 2.39 -13.12
CA GLY A 48 2.16 2.26 -14.49
C GLY A 48 3.58 2.80 -14.68
N ASP A 49 4.22 2.39 -15.76
CA ASP A 49 5.60 2.75 -16.10
C ASP A 49 5.84 4.27 -16.14
N ARG A 50 7.02 4.72 -15.75
CA ARG A 50 7.43 6.14 -15.77
C ARG A 50 6.57 7.08 -14.93
N ALA A 51 5.71 6.54 -14.04
CA ALA A 51 4.94 7.37 -13.12
C ALA A 51 5.81 7.98 -12.01
N VAL A 52 5.44 9.16 -11.54
CA VAL A 52 6.05 9.84 -10.39
C VAL A 52 5.00 10.00 -9.30
N ILE A 53 5.26 9.43 -8.13
CA ILE A 53 4.42 9.55 -6.94
C ILE A 53 5.05 10.56 -5.99
N GLY A 54 4.32 11.63 -5.66
CA GLY A 54 4.80 12.67 -4.73
C GLY A 54 5.03 12.12 -3.31
N ALA A 55 5.93 12.75 -2.56
CA ALA A 55 6.20 12.39 -1.17
C ALA A 55 4.94 12.46 -0.29
N GLY A 56 4.82 11.55 0.68
CA GLY A 56 3.68 11.48 1.61
C GLY A 56 2.34 11.10 0.99
N SER A 57 2.30 10.68 -0.27
CA SER A 57 1.05 10.34 -0.96
C SER A 57 0.43 9.04 -0.45
N VAL A 58 -0.90 8.96 -0.43
CA VAL A 58 -1.65 7.71 -0.11
C VAL A 58 -2.32 7.20 -1.38
N VAL A 59 -1.69 6.22 -2.03
CA VAL A 59 -2.13 5.65 -3.30
C VAL A 59 -3.18 4.58 -3.05
N SER A 60 -4.44 4.97 -3.19
CA SER A 60 -5.61 4.10 -2.96
C SER A 60 -6.28 3.55 -4.22
N ARG A 61 -5.72 3.85 -5.40
CA ARG A 61 -6.19 3.42 -6.71
C ARG A 61 -5.05 3.40 -7.73
N ASP A 62 -5.24 2.67 -8.81
CA ASP A 62 -4.26 2.54 -9.89
C ASP A 62 -3.82 3.90 -10.43
N ILE A 63 -2.54 3.99 -10.78
CA ILE A 63 -1.90 5.18 -11.33
C ILE A 63 -1.48 4.87 -12.77
N PRO A 64 -1.93 5.66 -13.77
CA PRO A 64 -1.51 5.49 -15.16
C PRO A 64 0.00 5.65 -15.35
N ALA A 65 0.53 5.10 -16.45
CA ALA A 65 1.91 5.33 -16.85
C ALA A 65 2.15 6.80 -17.24
N GLY A 66 3.37 7.31 -17.02
CA GLY A 66 3.80 8.63 -17.49
C GLY A 66 3.04 9.80 -16.87
N VAL A 67 2.69 9.73 -15.58
CA VAL A 67 1.99 10.83 -14.87
C VAL A 67 2.71 11.21 -13.58
N LEU A 68 2.58 12.48 -13.19
CA LEU A 68 2.81 12.93 -11.83
C LEU A 68 1.49 12.79 -11.05
N ALA A 69 1.51 12.03 -9.96
CA ALA A 69 0.40 11.89 -9.04
C ALA A 69 0.84 12.16 -7.59
N ALA A 70 0.02 12.84 -6.79
CA ALA A 70 0.32 13.04 -5.37
C ALA A 70 -0.92 13.27 -4.50
N GLY A 71 -0.72 13.29 -3.18
CA GLY A 71 -1.71 13.69 -2.18
C GLY A 71 -2.31 12.53 -1.39
N ASN A 72 -3.20 12.85 -0.45
CA ASN A 72 -4.01 11.90 0.30
C ASN A 72 -5.50 12.30 0.20
N PRO A 73 -6.31 11.60 -0.62
CA PRO A 73 -5.92 10.45 -1.44
C PRO A 73 -5.10 10.88 -2.67
N CYS A 74 -4.23 10.01 -3.18
CA CYS A 74 -3.35 10.32 -4.32
C CYS A 74 -4.18 10.52 -5.61
N ARG A 75 -3.90 11.60 -6.34
CA ARG A 75 -4.58 12.00 -7.58
C ARG A 75 -3.55 12.36 -8.65
N VAL A 76 -3.88 12.05 -9.90
CA VAL A 76 -3.10 12.53 -11.06
C VAL A 76 -3.16 14.06 -11.07
N ILE A 77 -1.99 14.68 -11.12
CA ILE A 77 -1.81 16.14 -11.21
C ILE A 77 -1.63 16.52 -12.68
N ARG A 78 -0.73 15.84 -13.41
CA ARG A 78 -0.45 16.07 -14.82
C ARG A 78 0.23 14.87 -15.49
N ALA A 79 0.23 14.84 -16.81
CA ALA A 79 1.09 13.95 -17.60
C ALA A 79 2.57 14.40 -17.56
N LEU A 80 3.46 13.45 -17.79
CA LEU A 80 4.90 13.62 -18.00
C LEU A 80 5.19 13.34 -19.48
N ASP A 81 5.95 14.21 -20.13
CA ASP A 81 6.33 14.10 -21.54
C ASP A 81 7.49 13.10 -21.73
#